data_AF-A0AA38U4P3-F1
#
_entry.id   AF-A0AA38U4P3-F1
#
_cell.length_a   1.000
_cell.length_b   1.000
_cell.length_c   1.000
_cell.angle_alpha   90.00
_cell.angle_beta   90.00
_cell.angle_gamma   90.00
#
_symmetry.space_group_name_H-M   'P 1'
#
loop_
_entity.id
_entity.type
_entity.pdbx_description
1 polymer ?
#
loop_
_entity_poly.entity_id
_entity_poly.type
_entity_poly.pdbx_seq_one_letter_code
_entity_poly.pdbx_strand_id
1 'polypeptide(L)'
;MASHGYEKKVGGQYGLLGSNPNTFEERESNEAARQSSDLGENDAELTELAVPPPAGEDDDMRDTYEEEEGKVKRTCSSSKRESRGDAELTEVAVPSPLSHHGTSGEEAGGVAPVDQGFTHTQDSSSTVLEEGSRQRPTKDFSAYAEFCTISWLIFFALLGTLGRLGVQAISTYPNAPFLSPVLWANLAGSFLLGFLLEDRRFFRYSVEVDDDEKDATPEIDSVKKTLPLYIGLATGFCGSFTSFSNFITDAFLALSNELVPPSSTAPYHATQSPIHARNGGYSFMAAVAILIIQTAVSLGALKTGAHLAAAVEPIFPSLPATFLHRFIDPLSIPLGWGCWLGAVFLTIWPPSDDWRYRVTFALVFAPPGALVRFYLSKHLNARIPAFPLGTFIVNIFGTVIEGMSMDLQHSSTIMAKVTGSNAVPCAVLEGVVLGFCGCTTTVSTWVAELNGLRRRHAWSYGLPSVAIALACQVVIMGSMIWTIGSDQRCSQTAQ
;
A
#
# COMPACT_ATOMS: atom_id res chain seq x y z
N MET A 1 -73.85 -37.30 -13.86
CA MET A 1 -72.40 -37.41 -14.19
C MET A 1 -71.67 -37.47 -12.85
N ALA A 2 -71.74 -38.63 -12.18
CA ALA A 2 -70.72 -39.70 -12.20
C ALA A 2 -69.42 -39.20 -11.50
N SER A 3 -69.27 -39.29 -10.17
CA SER A 3 -69.12 -40.50 -9.30
C SER A 3 -67.75 -41.16 -9.57
N HIS A 4 -66.81 -41.39 -8.65
CA HIS A 4 -66.77 -42.03 -7.31
C HIS A 4 -65.42 -41.65 -6.66
N GLY A 5 -65.10 -41.81 -5.37
CA GLY A 5 -65.72 -42.48 -4.23
C GLY A 5 -64.69 -42.65 -3.09
N TYR A 6 -65.17 -42.76 -1.84
CA TYR A 6 -64.72 -43.57 -0.69
C TYR A 6 -63.20 -43.86 -0.49
N GLU A 7 -62.58 -43.83 0.70
CA GLU A 7 -62.97 -44.58 1.91
C GLU A 7 -62.06 -44.21 3.12
N LYS A 8 -62.59 -44.40 4.35
CA LYS A 8 -61.88 -44.39 5.65
C LYS A 8 -61.12 -45.71 5.89
N LYS A 9 -60.02 -45.70 6.65
CA LYS A 9 -59.79 -46.48 7.92
C LYS A 9 -58.30 -46.61 8.32
N VAL A 10 -58.07 -46.53 9.64
CA VAL A 10 -57.24 -47.40 10.55
C VAL A 10 -55.82 -47.76 10.06
N GLY A 11 -54.71 -47.55 10.76
CA GLY A 11 -54.41 -47.60 12.19
C GLY A 11 -53.29 -48.64 12.42
N GLY A 12 -52.21 -48.26 13.12
CA GLY A 12 -51.36 -49.19 13.87
C GLY A 12 -49.98 -49.59 13.32
N GLN A 13 -48.97 -49.35 14.17
CA GLN A 13 -47.84 -50.23 14.54
C GLN A 13 -46.45 -50.16 13.83
N TYR A 14 -45.49 -49.70 14.64
CA TYR A 14 -44.12 -50.19 14.94
C TYR A 14 -43.02 -50.32 13.86
N GLY A 15 -41.85 -49.75 14.20
CA GLY A 15 -40.50 -50.09 13.66
C GLY A 15 -39.69 -48.82 13.35
N LEU A 16 -38.84 -48.31 14.24
CA LEU A 16 -37.44 -48.69 14.52
C LEU A 16 -36.41 -47.71 13.88
N LEU A 17 -35.62 -47.10 14.77
CA LEU A 17 -34.26 -46.53 14.64
C LEU A 17 -33.88 -45.63 13.44
N GLY A 18 -33.50 -44.39 13.78
CA GLY A 18 -32.70 -43.50 12.93
C GLY A 18 -32.37 -42.19 13.65
N SER A 19 -31.32 -42.21 14.46
CA SER A 19 -30.70 -41.05 15.11
C SER A 19 -30.26 -39.99 14.09
N ASN A 20 -30.70 -38.75 14.26
CA ASN A 20 -30.25 -37.60 13.47
C ASN A 20 -29.59 -36.58 14.41
N PRO A 21 -28.25 -36.36 14.35
CA PRO A 21 -27.58 -35.34 15.14
C PRO A 21 -27.42 -34.09 14.27
N ASN A 22 -28.23 -33.04 14.48
CA ASN A 22 -28.03 -31.72 13.85
C ASN A 22 -28.87 -30.65 14.57
N THR A 23 -28.66 -30.45 15.87
CA THR A 23 -29.37 -29.40 16.65
C THR A 23 -28.45 -28.49 17.46
N PHE A 24 -27.16 -28.42 17.12
CA PHE A 24 -26.21 -27.47 17.74
C PHE A 24 -25.78 -26.35 16.78
N GLU A 25 -25.54 -26.64 15.50
CA GLU A 25 -25.11 -25.65 14.50
C GLU A 25 -26.21 -24.62 14.11
N GLU A 26 -27.50 -25.00 14.21
CA GLU A 26 -28.63 -24.09 13.94
C GLU A 26 -28.89 -23.07 15.07
N ARG A 27 -28.29 -23.29 16.25
CA ARG A 27 -28.44 -22.40 17.40
C ARG A 27 -27.34 -21.35 17.47
N GLU A 28 -26.09 -21.70 17.11
CA GLU A 28 -24.97 -20.75 16.98
C GLU A 28 -25.14 -19.78 15.79
N SER A 29 -25.72 -20.25 14.68
CA SER A 29 -25.98 -19.39 13.51
C SER A 29 -27.04 -18.32 13.77
N ASN A 30 -28.03 -18.60 14.63
CA ASN A 30 -29.06 -17.63 15.01
C ASN A 30 -28.64 -16.67 16.13
N GLU A 31 -27.64 -17.01 16.94
CA GLU A 31 -27.04 -16.07 17.91
C GLU A 31 -26.01 -15.13 17.23
N ALA A 32 -25.26 -15.61 16.25
CA ALA A 32 -24.36 -14.78 15.43
C ALA A 32 -25.14 -13.75 14.58
N ALA A 33 -26.34 -14.09 14.10
CA ALA A 33 -27.19 -13.18 13.33
C ALA A 33 -27.92 -12.12 14.18
N ARG A 34 -27.95 -12.30 15.52
CA ARG A 34 -28.53 -11.32 16.45
C ARG A 34 -27.48 -10.42 17.11
N GLN A 35 -26.21 -10.82 17.10
CA GLN A 35 -25.08 -9.95 17.49
C GLN A 35 -24.60 -9.02 16.36
N SER A 36 -25.02 -9.27 15.10
CA SER A 36 -24.69 -8.41 13.96
C SER A 36 -25.67 -7.25 13.73
N SER A 37 -26.73 -7.12 14.52
CA SER A 37 -27.78 -6.10 14.30
C SER A 37 -27.75 -4.91 15.25
N ASP A 38 -26.69 -4.73 16.06
CA ASP A 38 -26.68 -3.67 17.10
C ASP A 38 -25.34 -2.95 17.28
N LEU A 39 -24.48 -2.91 16.26
CA LEU A 39 -23.27 -2.09 16.27
C LEU A 39 -23.35 -1.05 15.15
N GLY A 40 -23.47 0.21 15.59
CA GLY A 40 -23.69 1.40 14.78
C GLY A 40 -22.70 1.57 13.64
N GLU A 41 -23.26 1.96 12.51
CA GLU A 41 -22.73 1.81 11.15
C GLU A 41 -21.78 2.94 10.68
N ASN A 42 -21.40 3.91 11.52
CA ASN A 42 -20.76 5.14 11.04
C ASN A 42 -19.37 5.48 11.63
N ASP A 43 -18.93 4.89 12.74
CA ASP A 43 -17.70 5.33 13.43
C ASP A 43 -16.48 4.40 13.25
N ALA A 44 -16.70 3.18 12.75
CA ALA A 44 -15.62 2.24 12.44
C ALA A 44 -14.98 2.47 11.05
N GLU A 45 -15.57 3.33 10.19
CA GLU A 45 -15.26 3.39 8.77
C GLU A 45 -13.99 4.22 8.41
N LEU A 46 -13.39 4.92 9.38
CA LEU A 46 -12.28 5.87 9.11
C LEU A 46 -10.98 5.58 9.87
N THR A 47 -11.02 4.78 10.93
CA THR A 47 -9.82 4.36 11.69
C THR A 47 -8.99 3.31 10.93
N GLU A 48 -9.61 2.62 9.97
CA GLU A 48 -9.03 1.48 9.23
C GLU A 48 -8.28 1.87 7.95
N LEU A 49 -8.09 3.18 7.70
CA LEU A 49 -7.35 3.71 6.53
C LEU A 49 -5.82 3.44 6.60
N ALA A 50 -5.37 2.78 7.67
CA ALA A 50 -3.98 2.59 8.01
C ALA A 50 -3.37 1.35 7.35
N VAL A 51 -2.21 1.53 6.71
CA VAL A 51 -1.19 0.48 6.64
C VAL A 51 -1.03 -0.11 8.05
N PRO A 52 -1.14 -1.44 8.24
CA PRO A 52 -1.02 -2.05 9.55
C PRO A 52 0.32 -1.63 10.17
N PRO A 53 0.35 -1.32 11.49
CA PRO A 53 1.61 -1.03 12.16
C PRO A 53 2.58 -2.20 11.93
N PRO A 54 3.88 -1.93 11.78
CA PRO A 54 4.87 -3.00 11.60
C PRO A 54 4.69 -4.04 12.72
N ALA A 55 4.66 -5.33 12.35
CA ALA A 55 4.59 -6.39 13.33
C ALA A 55 5.72 -6.22 14.35
N GLY A 56 5.38 -6.18 15.65
CA GLY A 56 6.35 -5.97 16.73
C GLY A 56 7.38 -7.09 16.81
N GLU A 57 8.59 -6.74 17.27
CA GLU A 57 9.73 -7.68 17.40
C GLU A 57 9.43 -8.87 18.34
N ASP A 58 8.45 -8.74 19.24
CA ASP A 58 8.10 -9.78 20.22
C ASP A 58 7.13 -10.87 19.70
N ASP A 59 6.55 -10.68 18.51
CA ASP A 59 5.56 -11.61 17.92
C ASP A 59 6.19 -12.58 16.89
N ASP A 60 7.52 -12.51 16.73
CA ASP A 60 8.33 -13.33 15.81
C ASP A 60 8.66 -14.73 16.39
N MET A 61 7.80 -15.27 17.27
CA MET A 61 7.99 -16.63 17.76
C MET A 61 7.57 -17.66 16.69
N ARG A 62 8.61 -18.14 15.97
CA ARG A 62 8.64 -19.21 14.95
C ARG A 62 8.24 -18.79 13.54
N ASP A 63 9.20 -18.23 12.82
CA ASP A 63 9.46 -18.58 11.42
C ASP A 63 10.86 -18.12 10.99
N THR A 64 11.89 -18.83 11.44
CA THR A 64 13.26 -18.55 11.00
C THR A 64 14.01 -19.82 10.65
N TYR A 65 14.56 -19.80 9.44
CA TYR A 65 15.58 -20.69 8.88
C TYR A 65 16.84 -20.85 9.77
N GLU A 66 16.93 -20.14 10.89
CA GLU A 66 17.97 -20.28 11.91
C GLU A 66 17.89 -21.61 12.69
N GLU A 67 16.71 -22.23 12.79
CA GLU A 67 16.56 -23.53 13.44
C GLU A 67 17.18 -24.69 12.62
N GLU A 68 17.22 -24.53 11.29
CA GLU A 68 17.87 -25.46 10.36
C GLU A 68 19.40 -25.30 10.40
N GLU A 69 19.94 -24.08 10.43
CA GLU A 69 21.38 -23.86 10.63
C GLU A 69 21.87 -24.33 12.00
N GLY A 70 21.05 -24.17 13.05
CA GLY A 70 21.32 -24.71 14.38
C GLY A 70 21.36 -26.25 14.41
N LYS A 71 20.52 -26.92 13.61
CA LYS A 71 20.54 -28.38 13.44
C LYS A 71 21.72 -28.85 12.59
N VAL A 72 22.11 -28.11 11.55
CA VAL A 72 23.28 -28.41 10.70
C VAL A 72 24.60 -28.19 11.46
N LYS A 73 24.70 -27.16 12.31
CA LYS A 73 25.85 -26.95 13.21
C LYS A 73 25.94 -28.01 14.30
N ARG A 74 24.81 -28.46 14.87
CA ARG A 74 24.78 -29.55 15.87
C ARG A 74 25.06 -30.94 15.29
N THR A 75 24.81 -31.16 14.00
CA THR A 75 25.16 -32.42 13.32
C THR A 75 26.60 -32.42 12.80
N CYS A 76 27.19 -31.27 12.49
CA CYS A 76 28.62 -31.18 12.16
C CYS A 76 29.55 -31.20 13.39
N SER A 77 29.09 -30.83 14.58
CA SER A 77 29.91 -30.83 15.81
C SER A 77 30.11 -32.21 16.45
N SER A 78 29.48 -33.27 15.92
CA SER A 78 29.66 -34.65 16.41
C SER A 78 30.73 -35.44 15.64
N SER A 79 31.20 -34.94 14.49
CA SER A 79 32.04 -35.73 13.56
C SER A 79 33.46 -35.20 13.32
N LYS A 80 33.97 -34.27 14.13
CA LYS A 80 35.37 -33.80 14.02
C LYS A 80 36.04 -33.74 15.38
N ARG A 81 36.27 -34.92 15.96
CA ARG A 81 37.23 -35.13 17.04
C ARG A 81 38.35 -36.03 16.54
N GLU A 82 39.16 -35.53 15.60
CA GLU A 82 40.50 -36.07 15.34
C GLU A 82 41.33 -35.11 14.50
N SER A 83 42.58 -34.97 14.92
CA SER A 83 43.70 -34.26 14.30
C SER A 83 43.84 -32.75 14.52
N ARG A 84 45.11 -32.38 14.64
CA ARG A 84 45.75 -31.26 15.35
C ARG A 84 46.56 -30.47 14.33
N GLY A 85 46.63 -29.14 14.44
CA GLY A 85 47.66 -28.32 13.78
C GLY A 85 47.18 -26.99 13.19
N ASP A 86 47.52 -25.92 13.92
CA ASP A 86 48.04 -24.60 13.50
C ASP A 86 47.30 -23.64 12.52
N ALA A 87 47.49 -22.36 12.87
CA ALA A 87 47.42 -21.12 12.08
C ALA A 87 46.08 -20.35 11.97
N GLU A 88 45.90 -19.42 12.90
CA GLU A 88 45.86 -17.95 12.68
C GLU A 88 45.07 -17.41 11.47
N LEU A 89 43.97 -16.68 11.73
CA LEU A 89 43.78 -15.26 11.37
C LEU A 89 42.41 -14.74 11.86
N THR A 90 42.42 -13.47 12.25
CA THR A 90 41.53 -12.78 13.18
C THR A 90 40.57 -11.85 12.44
N GLU A 91 39.28 -11.80 12.82
CA GLU A 91 38.43 -10.63 12.55
C GLU A 91 37.44 -10.39 13.71
N VAL A 92 37.85 -9.45 14.56
CA VAL A 92 37.07 -8.38 15.22
C VAL A 92 35.62 -8.71 15.61
N ALA A 93 35.45 -9.08 16.88
CA ALA A 93 34.19 -9.05 17.60
C ALA A 93 33.83 -7.62 18.05
N VAL A 94 32.58 -7.20 17.84
CA VAL A 94 31.96 -6.06 18.53
C VAL A 94 30.97 -6.62 19.57
N PRO A 95 31.06 -6.25 20.86
CA PRO A 95 30.30 -6.88 21.95
C PRO A 95 28.87 -6.31 22.11
N SER A 96 27.96 -7.16 22.61
CA SER A 96 26.59 -6.82 22.98
C SER A 96 26.52 -5.95 24.26
N PRO A 97 25.57 -4.99 24.38
CA PRO A 97 25.43 -4.20 25.59
C PRO A 97 24.70 -4.96 26.70
N LEU A 98 25.24 -4.83 27.92
CA LEU A 98 24.75 -5.36 29.18
C LEU A 98 23.61 -4.53 29.77
N SER A 99 22.69 -5.22 30.43
CA SER A 99 21.61 -4.71 31.26
C SER A 99 22.12 -4.16 32.60
N HIS A 100 21.59 -3.01 33.01
CA HIS A 100 21.83 -2.42 34.33
C HIS A 100 20.71 -2.83 35.30
N HIS A 101 21.05 -3.66 36.28
CA HIS A 101 20.34 -3.77 37.55
C HIS A 101 21.26 -3.18 38.63
N GLY A 102 20.80 -2.13 39.31
CA GLY A 102 21.53 -1.52 40.43
C GLY A 102 21.04 -2.08 41.76
N THR A 103 21.99 -2.55 42.56
CA THR A 103 21.85 -2.86 43.99
C THR A 103 22.95 -2.13 44.77
N SER A 104 22.61 -1.64 45.95
CA SER A 104 23.51 -1.35 47.09
C SER A 104 22.64 -0.96 48.30
N GLY A 105 22.81 -1.43 49.53
CA GLY A 105 23.82 -2.31 50.13
C GLY A 105 23.43 -2.61 51.60
N GLU A 106 24.01 -3.70 52.11
CA GLU A 106 24.32 -4.14 53.49
C GLU A 106 23.69 -3.44 54.71
N GLU A 107 23.07 -4.21 55.63
CA GLU A 107 23.73 -4.75 56.85
C GLU A 107 22.75 -5.53 57.77
N ALA A 108 23.27 -6.62 58.35
CA ALA A 108 23.03 -7.19 59.68
C ALA A 108 21.62 -7.57 60.20
N GLY A 109 21.45 -8.87 60.46
CA GLY A 109 21.18 -9.36 61.83
C GLY A 109 19.73 -9.61 62.28
N GLY A 110 19.33 -10.88 62.31
CA GLY A 110 18.71 -11.50 63.50
C GLY A 110 17.18 -11.46 63.68
N VAL A 111 16.65 -12.64 64.02
CA VAL A 111 15.48 -12.89 64.89
C VAL A 111 14.09 -12.84 64.23
N ALA A 112 13.52 -14.03 64.01
CA ALA A 112 12.10 -14.32 64.23
C ALA A 112 11.88 -14.60 65.73
N PRO A 113 10.67 -14.64 66.35
CA PRO A 113 9.37 -14.91 65.69
C PRO A 113 8.09 -14.32 66.37
N VAL A 114 6.91 -14.71 65.85
CA VAL A 114 5.68 -15.11 66.59
C VAL A 114 4.65 -14.07 67.12
N ASP A 115 3.41 -14.33 66.65
CA ASP A 115 2.07 -14.30 67.30
C ASP A 115 1.15 -13.08 67.46
N GLN A 116 -0.14 -13.46 67.34
CA GLN A 116 -1.37 -12.90 67.95
C GLN A 116 -1.91 -11.58 67.36
N GLY A 117 -3.20 -11.42 67.04
CA GLY A 117 -4.39 -12.23 67.24
C GLY A 117 -5.63 -11.32 67.29
N PHE A 118 -6.78 -11.88 66.91
CA PHE A 118 -8.16 -11.48 67.27
C PHE A 118 -8.89 -10.29 66.59
N THR A 119 -9.80 -10.67 65.66
CA THR A 119 -11.28 -10.42 65.56
C THR A 119 -11.86 -9.07 66.06
N HIS A 120 -12.87 -8.42 65.46
CA HIS A 120 -14.24 -8.89 65.15
C HIS A 120 -15.07 -7.73 64.51
N THR A 121 -15.90 -8.07 63.51
CA THR A 121 -17.17 -7.46 62.98
C THR A 121 -17.59 -6.01 63.28
N GLN A 122 -18.11 -5.29 62.28
CA GLN A 122 -19.56 -5.18 61.97
C GLN A 122 -19.84 -4.27 60.74
N ASP A 123 -20.89 -4.66 60.00
CA ASP A 123 -21.48 -4.03 58.82
C ASP A 123 -21.90 -2.57 58.99
N SER A 124 -21.89 -1.79 57.88
CA SER A 124 -23.03 -0.98 57.41
C SER A 124 -22.76 -0.25 56.08
N SER A 125 -23.48 -0.70 55.05
CA SER A 125 -24.14 0.04 53.94
C SER A 125 -23.53 1.27 53.26
N SER A 126 -23.43 1.10 51.93
CA SER A 126 -23.84 2.02 50.85
C SER A 126 -23.10 3.34 50.63
N THR A 127 -22.35 3.41 49.53
CA THR A 127 -22.52 4.43 48.48
C THR A 127 -21.82 3.93 47.22
N VAL A 128 -22.60 3.34 46.30
CA VAL A 128 -22.19 3.15 44.92
C VAL A 128 -22.15 4.55 44.32
N LEU A 129 -20.94 5.07 44.09
CA LEU A 129 -20.77 6.25 43.25
C LEU A 129 -21.06 5.80 41.82
N GLU A 130 -22.16 6.30 41.26
CA GLU A 130 -22.45 6.21 39.84
C GLU A 130 -21.28 6.81 39.06
N GLU A 131 -20.49 5.96 38.40
CA GLU A 131 -19.69 6.35 37.25
C GLU A 131 -20.66 6.76 36.15
N GLY A 132 -21.01 8.05 36.16
CA GLY A 132 -21.72 8.68 35.05
C GLY A 132 -20.92 8.43 33.78
N SER A 133 -21.49 7.65 32.87
CA SER A 133 -20.93 7.42 31.55
C SER A 133 -20.69 8.76 30.88
N ARG A 134 -19.43 9.20 30.81
CA ARG A 134 -19.03 10.21 29.84
C ARG A 134 -19.18 9.56 28.47
N GLN A 135 -20.39 9.68 27.91
CA GLN A 135 -20.62 9.43 26.49
C GLN A 135 -19.64 10.33 25.73
N ARG A 136 -18.61 9.71 25.12
CA ARG A 136 -17.74 10.37 24.17
C ARG A 136 -18.64 10.92 23.05
N PRO A 137 -18.56 12.22 22.70
CA PRO A 137 -19.31 12.72 21.57
C PRO A 137 -18.83 12.00 20.31
N THR A 138 -19.72 11.25 19.67
CA THR A 138 -19.53 10.69 18.33
C THR A 138 -19.29 11.88 17.39
N LYS A 139 -18.04 12.09 16.98
CA LYS A 139 -17.71 13.15 16.02
C LYS A 139 -18.22 12.70 14.66
N ASP A 140 -19.43 13.12 14.31
CA ASP A 140 -19.92 13.09 12.93
C ASP A 140 -18.83 13.69 12.02
N PHE A 141 -18.26 12.88 11.13
CA PHE A 141 -17.28 13.36 10.17
C PHE A 141 -17.98 14.37 9.26
N SER A 142 -17.66 15.65 9.44
CA SER A 142 -18.33 16.72 8.71
C SER A 142 -18.12 16.54 7.21
N ALA A 143 -19.19 16.60 6.42
CA ALA A 143 -19.13 16.60 4.95
C ALA A 143 -18.11 17.62 4.39
N TYR A 144 -17.83 18.68 5.15
CA TYR A 144 -16.78 19.64 4.84
C TYR A 144 -15.36 19.02 4.87
N ALA A 145 -15.05 18.18 5.85
CA ALA A 145 -13.76 17.52 5.97
C ALA A 145 -13.54 16.49 4.85
N GLU A 146 -14.60 15.78 4.44
CA GLU A 146 -14.56 14.90 3.27
C GLU A 146 -14.30 15.70 1.99
N PHE A 147 -15.00 16.81 1.80
CA PHE A 147 -14.78 17.68 0.65
C PHE A 147 -13.37 18.27 0.61
N CYS A 148 -12.80 18.65 1.76
CA CYS A 148 -11.41 19.09 1.86
C CYS A 148 -10.43 17.94 1.55
N THR A 149 -10.74 16.72 1.98
CA THR A 149 -9.93 15.53 1.70
C THR A 149 -9.90 15.24 0.20
N ILE A 150 -11.05 15.26 -0.46
CA ILE A 150 -11.14 15.11 -1.93
C ILE A 150 -10.35 16.21 -2.62
N SER A 151 -10.48 17.46 -2.17
CA SER A 151 -9.79 18.60 -2.78
C SER A 151 -8.27 18.48 -2.65
N TRP A 152 -7.76 18.07 -1.49
CA TRP A 152 -6.34 17.76 -1.30
C TRP A 152 -5.88 16.56 -2.12
N LEU A 153 -6.68 15.50 -2.20
CA LEU A 153 -6.37 14.32 -3.00
C LEU A 153 -6.22 14.68 -4.48
N ILE A 154 -7.13 15.51 -5.02
CA ILE A 154 -7.03 16.03 -6.39
C ILE A 154 -5.74 16.83 -6.57
N PHE A 155 -5.49 17.81 -5.71
CA PHE A 155 -4.32 18.69 -5.83
C PHE A 155 -3.01 17.89 -5.82
N PHE A 156 -2.86 17.01 -4.84
CA PHE A 156 -1.64 16.22 -4.68
C PHE A 156 -1.51 15.10 -5.71
N ALA A 157 -2.60 14.56 -6.25
CA ALA A 157 -2.54 13.65 -7.39
C ALA A 157 -1.98 14.34 -8.65
N LEU A 158 -2.34 15.60 -8.88
CA LEU A 158 -1.76 16.41 -9.98
C LEU A 158 -0.26 16.61 -9.76
N LEU A 159 0.16 17.01 -8.55
CA LEU A 159 1.57 17.21 -8.21
C LEU A 159 2.38 15.92 -8.27
N GLY A 160 1.82 14.81 -7.78
CA GLY A 160 2.47 13.49 -7.84
C GLY A 160 2.65 13.04 -9.28
N THR A 161 1.65 13.23 -10.14
CA THR A 161 1.73 12.94 -11.58
C THR A 161 2.80 13.79 -12.26
N LEU A 162 2.81 15.11 -12.01
CA LEU A 162 3.85 16.00 -12.53
C LEU A 162 5.25 15.58 -12.07
N GLY A 163 5.39 15.26 -10.79
CA GLY A 163 6.62 14.74 -10.21
C GLY A 163 7.07 13.47 -10.93
N ARG A 164 6.16 12.52 -11.15
CA ARG A 164 6.47 11.23 -11.78
C ARG A 164 6.93 11.42 -13.22
N LEU A 165 6.17 12.17 -14.02
CA LEU A 165 6.50 12.45 -15.41
C LEU A 165 7.82 13.23 -15.53
N GLY A 166 8.04 14.20 -14.64
CA GLY A 166 9.30 14.95 -14.58
C GLY A 166 10.50 14.07 -14.23
N VAL A 167 10.36 13.21 -13.21
CA VAL A 167 11.42 12.28 -12.79
C VAL A 167 11.71 11.24 -13.88
N GLN A 168 10.67 10.68 -14.51
CA GLN A 168 10.85 9.77 -15.64
C GLN A 168 11.59 10.46 -16.80
N ALA A 169 11.21 11.70 -17.13
CA ALA A 169 11.88 12.47 -18.18
C ALA A 169 13.37 12.68 -17.87
N ILE A 170 13.73 13.18 -16.69
CA ILE A 170 15.15 13.40 -16.33
C ILE A 170 15.94 12.10 -16.14
N SER A 171 15.25 10.98 -15.93
CA SER A 171 15.88 9.65 -15.82
C SER A 171 16.19 9.03 -17.19
N THR A 172 15.73 9.65 -18.28
CA THR A 172 16.10 9.24 -19.65
C THR A 172 17.33 10.01 -20.11
N TYR A 173 18.51 9.45 -19.84
CA TYR A 173 19.80 10.04 -20.22
C TYR A 173 20.77 8.98 -20.80
N PRO A 174 21.77 9.41 -21.60
CA PRO A 174 22.73 8.50 -22.20
C PRO A 174 23.44 7.65 -21.14
N ASN A 175 23.52 6.34 -21.37
CA ASN A 175 24.18 5.38 -20.47
C ASN A 175 23.53 5.25 -19.08
N ALA A 176 22.21 5.47 -18.96
CA ALA A 176 21.49 5.18 -17.73
C ALA A 176 21.73 3.72 -17.28
N PRO A 177 22.14 3.49 -16.01
CA PRO A 177 22.52 2.15 -15.54
C PRO A 177 21.34 1.20 -15.39
N PHE A 178 20.13 1.76 -15.31
CA PHE A 178 18.89 1.01 -15.20
C PHE A 178 17.87 1.59 -16.17
N LEU A 179 17.27 0.71 -16.99
CA LEU A 179 16.47 1.13 -18.14
C LEU A 179 15.08 1.62 -17.77
N SER A 180 14.50 1.14 -16.67
CA SER A 180 13.15 1.49 -16.22
C SER A 180 13.14 2.90 -15.61
N PRO A 181 12.56 3.92 -16.28
CA PRO A 181 12.61 5.31 -15.80
C PRO A 181 11.75 5.53 -14.56
N VAL A 182 10.73 4.69 -14.34
CA VAL A 182 9.84 4.79 -13.17
C VAL A 182 10.52 4.40 -11.86
N LEU A 183 11.70 3.77 -11.90
CA LEU A 183 12.48 3.39 -10.70
C LEU A 183 12.65 4.56 -9.73
N TRP A 184 13.08 5.72 -10.24
CA TRP A 184 13.35 6.89 -9.40
C TRP A 184 12.09 7.50 -8.80
N ALA A 185 10.98 7.45 -9.54
CA ALA A 185 9.69 7.92 -9.03
C ALA A 185 9.15 6.98 -7.94
N ASN A 186 9.26 5.66 -8.14
CA ASN A 186 8.89 4.66 -7.14
C ASN A 186 9.76 4.73 -5.88
N LEU A 187 11.07 4.92 -6.04
CA LEU A 187 12.02 5.16 -4.94
C LEU A 187 11.59 6.40 -4.14
N ALA A 188 11.47 7.55 -4.80
CA ALA A 188 11.21 8.81 -4.13
C ALA A 188 9.82 8.85 -3.48
N GLY A 189 8.78 8.33 -4.13
CA GLY A 189 7.44 8.25 -3.54
C GLY A 189 7.36 7.28 -2.36
N SER A 190 8.06 6.14 -2.41
CA SER A 190 8.13 5.21 -1.27
C SER A 190 8.92 5.81 -0.10
N PHE A 191 10.02 6.51 -0.39
CA PHE A 191 10.78 7.25 0.62
C PHE A 191 9.93 8.31 1.33
N LEU A 192 9.22 9.15 0.55
CA LEU A 192 8.37 10.19 1.11
C LEU A 192 7.21 9.58 1.93
N LEU A 193 6.61 8.49 1.46
CA LEU A 193 5.58 7.81 2.24
C LEU A 193 6.14 7.23 3.55
N GLY A 194 7.34 6.64 3.53
CA GLY A 194 8.00 6.13 4.73
C GLY A 194 8.29 7.23 5.75
N PHE A 195 8.76 8.39 5.28
CA PHE A 195 8.92 9.58 6.12
C PHE A 195 7.58 10.03 6.72
N LEU A 196 6.54 10.13 5.90
CA LEU A 196 5.21 10.54 6.35
C LEU A 196 4.59 9.54 7.33
N LEU A 197 4.84 8.24 7.19
CA LEU A 197 4.32 7.23 8.10
C LEU A 197 4.94 7.35 9.50
N GLU A 198 6.25 7.53 9.59
CA GLU A 198 6.99 7.56 10.86
C GLU A 198 6.95 8.93 11.58
N ASP A 199 6.72 10.04 10.86
CA ASP A 199 6.75 11.37 11.47
C ASP A 199 5.61 11.59 12.49
N ARG A 200 5.95 11.65 13.78
CA ARG A 200 4.98 11.77 14.89
C ARG A 200 4.77 13.21 15.37
N ARG A 201 5.63 14.17 15.01
CA ARG A 201 5.60 15.52 15.61
C ARG A 201 4.90 16.57 14.78
N PHE A 202 5.04 16.49 13.45
CA PHE A 202 4.46 17.51 12.57
C PHE A 202 2.94 17.65 12.75
N PHE A 203 2.24 16.53 13.01
CA PHE A 203 0.79 16.45 13.23
C PHE A 203 0.37 16.28 14.70
N ARG A 204 1.29 16.38 15.67
CA ARG A 204 1.00 16.07 17.09
C ARG A 204 -0.07 16.95 17.74
N TYR A 205 -0.13 18.24 17.38
CA TYR A 205 -1.02 19.22 18.03
C TYR A 205 -2.45 19.24 17.49
N SER A 206 -2.79 18.44 16.47
CA SER A 206 -4.19 18.28 16.03
C SER A 206 -5.03 17.41 16.96
N VAL A 207 -4.39 16.75 17.93
CA VAL A 207 -5.03 15.93 18.94
C VAL A 207 -4.84 16.64 20.27
N GLU A 208 -5.91 17.21 20.84
CA GLU A 208 -5.93 17.67 22.23
C GLU A 208 -5.88 16.42 23.12
N VAL A 209 -4.66 15.94 23.43
CA VAL A 209 -4.45 14.89 24.43
C VAL A 209 -3.85 15.56 25.66
N ASP A 210 -4.51 15.42 26.81
CA ASP A 210 -3.97 15.83 28.10
C ASP A 210 -2.60 15.16 28.34
N ASP A 211 -1.62 15.94 28.82
CA ASP A 211 -0.17 15.65 28.79
C ASP A 211 0.31 14.41 29.58
N ASP A 212 -0.56 13.60 30.19
CA ASP A 212 -0.17 12.64 31.23
C ASP A 212 -0.07 11.15 30.83
N GLU A 213 -0.29 10.76 29.57
CA GLU A 213 -0.29 9.32 29.21
C GLU A 213 0.69 8.94 28.09
N LYS A 214 1.76 8.22 28.47
CA LYS A 214 2.71 7.57 27.54
C LYS A 214 2.06 6.48 26.66
N ASP A 215 0.81 6.09 26.95
CA ASP A 215 0.03 5.11 26.19
C ASP A 215 -0.83 5.71 25.07
N ALA A 216 -0.78 7.03 24.82
CA ALA A 216 -1.55 7.70 23.74
C ALA A 216 -0.97 7.51 22.32
N THR A 217 0.09 6.72 22.15
CA THR A 217 0.80 6.55 20.87
C THR A 217 -0.06 5.98 19.72
N PRO A 218 -0.89 4.92 19.89
CA PRO A 218 -1.75 4.42 18.81
C PRO A 218 -2.90 5.39 18.46
N GLU A 219 -3.37 6.18 19.43
CA GLU A 219 -4.47 7.15 19.23
C GLU A 219 -4.00 8.33 18.36
N ILE A 220 -2.79 8.84 18.58
CA ILE A 220 -2.19 9.90 17.75
C ILE A 220 -2.02 9.44 16.29
N ASP A 221 -1.54 8.22 16.07
CA ASP A 221 -1.31 7.67 14.72
C ASP A 221 -2.61 7.44 13.95
N SER A 222 -3.70 7.08 14.64
CA SER A 222 -5.02 6.93 14.02
C SER A 222 -5.65 8.27 13.63
N VAL A 223 -5.53 9.30 14.47
CA VAL A 223 -6.08 10.63 14.18
C VAL A 223 -5.29 11.33 13.07
N LYS A 224 -3.97 11.20 13.03
CA LYS A 224 -3.13 11.73 11.93
C LYS A 224 -3.58 11.22 10.56
N LYS A 225 -3.95 9.95 10.47
CA LYS A 225 -4.38 9.30 9.22
C LYS A 225 -5.76 9.78 8.73
N THR A 226 -6.53 10.46 9.57
CA THR A 226 -7.83 11.05 9.20
C THR A 226 -7.71 12.52 8.78
N LEU A 227 -6.52 13.13 8.89
CA LEU A 227 -6.31 14.51 8.48
C LEU A 227 -6.36 14.66 6.95
N PRO A 228 -7.20 15.57 6.40
CA PRO A 228 -7.32 15.79 4.95
C PRO A 228 -5.98 16.03 4.24
N LEU A 229 -5.11 16.85 4.85
CA LEU A 229 -3.78 17.16 4.31
C LEU A 229 -2.87 15.93 4.26
N TYR A 230 -2.88 15.11 5.31
CA TYR A 230 -2.09 13.89 5.39
C TYR A 230 -2.54 12.89 4.32
N ILE A 231 -3.85 12.68 4.17
CA ILE A 231 -4.42 11.84 3.11
C ILE A 231 -4.01 12.37 1.73
N GLY A 232 -4.06 13.69 1.53
CA GLY A 232 -3.56 14.33 0.31
C GLY A 232 -2.09 14.01 0.01
N LEU A 233 -1.20 14.17 0.98
CA LEU A 233 0.24 13.91 0.81
C LEU A 233 0.58 12.42 0.65
N ALA A 234 0.08 11.57 1.55
CA ALA A 234 0.37 10.15 1.55
C ALA A 234 -0.34 9.44 0.38
N THR A 235 -1.66 9.59 0.31
CA THR A 235 -2.47 8.89 -0.69
C THR A 235 -2.48 9.63 -2.02
N GLY A 236 -2.61 10.95 -2.05
CA GLY A 236 -2.62 11.72 -3.30
C GLY A 236 -1.23 11.79 -3.93
N PHE A 237 -0.28 12.45 -3.25
CA PHE A 237 1.05 12.72 -3.83
C PHE A 237 1.88 11.45 -3.96
N CYS A 238 2.20 10.76 -2.85
CA CYS A 238 3.09 9.60 -2.91
C CYS A 238 2.47 8.48 -3.76
N GLY A 239 1.16 8.28 -3.63
CA GLY A 239 0.41 7.33 -4.44
C GLY A 239 0.47 7.60 -5.94
N SER A 240 0.27 8.84 -6.39
CA SER A 240 0.33 9.21 -7.82
C SER A 240 1.75 9.45 -8.36
N PHE A 241 2.71 9.69 -7.45
CA PHE A 241 4.12 9.83 -7.79
C PHE A 241 4.76 8.48 -8.07
N THR A 242 4.34 7.42 -7.37
CA THR A 242 4.67 6.04 -7.73
C THR A 242 3.68 5.48 -8.75
N SER A 243 4.04 4.38 -9.42
CA SER A 243 3.12 3.70 -10.33
C SER A 243 3.49 2.23 -10.47
N PHE A 244 2.55 1.36 -10.12
CA PHE A 244 2.74 -0.09 -10.21
C PHE A 244 2.51 -0.59 -11.63
N SER A 245 1.56 0.00 -12.37
CA SER A 245 1.31 -0.36 -13.77
C SER A 245 2.53 -0.09 -14.66
N ASN A 246 3.14 1.11 -14.58
CA ASN A 246 4.38 1.42 -15.30
C ASN A 246 5.53 0.46 -14.93
N PHE A 247 5.63 0.07 -13.66
CA PHE A 247 6.62 -0.91 -13.20
C PHE A 247 6.43 -2.28 -13.89
N ILE A 248 5.20 -2.78 -13.94
CA ILE A 248 4.89 -4.06 -14.58
C ILE A 248 5.04 -3.97 -16.11
N THR A 249 4.65 -2.85 -16.71
CA THR A 249 4.86 -2.56 -18.13
C THR A 249 6.34 -2.59 -18.49
N ASP A 250 7.21 -1.94 -17.71
CA ASP A 250 8.66 -1.99 -17.92
C ASP A 250 9.21 -3.42 -17.81
N ALA A 251 8.72 -4.21 -16.84
CA ALA A 251 9.11 -5.62 -16.70
C ALA A 251 8.65 -6.47 -17.89
N PHE A 252 7.44 -6.25 -18.39
CA PHE A 252 6.92 -6.91 -19.58
C PHE A 252 7.70 -6.51 -20.84
N LEU A 253 7.97 -5.23 -21.05
CA LEU A 253 8.75 -4.76 -22.19
C LEU A 253 10.19 -5.31 -22.16
N ALA A 254 10.78 -5.48 -20.97
CA ALA A 254 12.06 -6.16 -20.84
C ALA A 254 11.97 -7.66 -21.19
N LEU A 255 10.86 -8.31 -20.83
CA LEU A 255 10.58 -9.71 -21.18
C LEU A 255 10.40 -9.90 -22.69
N SER A 256 9.72 -8.97 -23.36
CA SER A 256 9.49 -9.02 -24.82
C SER A 256 10.66 -8.49 -25.64
N ASN A 257 11.72 -7.97 -25.01
CA ASN A 257 12.85 -7.30 -25.65
C ASN A 257 12.46 -6.00 -26.41
N GLU A 258 11.42 -5.31 -25.91
CA GLU A 258 10.89 -4.05 -26.46
C GLU A 258 11.15 -2.85 -25.52
N LEU A 259 11.84 -3.04 -24.39
CA LEU A 259 12.19 -1.94 -23.50
C LEU A 259 13.32 -1.10 -24.11
N VAL A 260 12.94 0.04 -24.69
CA VAL A 260 13.83 0.91 -25.48
C VAL A 260 14.86 1.63 -24.60
N PRO A 261 16.16 1.55 -24.92
CA PRO A 261 17.18 2.30 -24.19
C PRO A 261 17.15 3.80 -24.50
N PRO A 262 17.57 4.65 -23.55
CA PRO A 262 17.77 6.08 -23.80
C PRO A 262 18.73 6.32 -24.96
N SER A 263 18.52 7.42 -25.67
CA SER A 263 19.38 7.81 -26.79
C SER A 263 20.81 8.02 -26.33
N SER A 264 21.75 7.45 -27.09
CA SER A 264 23.18 7.59 -26.81
C SER A 264 23.71 9.00 -27.06
N THR A 265 22.95 9.85 -27.77
CA THR A 265 23.39 11.16 -28.24
C THR A 265 22.56 12.33 -27.70
N ALA A 266 21.36 12.07 -27.17
CA ALA A 266 20.46 13.13 -26.70
C ALA A 266 19.73 12.73 -25.40
N PRO A 267 19.80 13.55 -24.33
CA PRO A 267 18.96 13.36 -23.15
C PRO A 267 17.49 13.59 -23.49
N TYR A 268 16.56 13.03 -22.70
CA TYR A 268 15.10 13.12 -22.88
C TYR A 268 14.54 12.42 -24.12
N HIS A 269 15.37 11.70 -24.87
CA HIS A 269 14.98 10.96 -26.06
C HIS A 269 15.34 9.49 -25.91
N ALA A 270 14.48 8.60 -26.41
CA ALA A 270 14.77 7.17 -26.53
C ALA A 270 15.26 6.86 -27.96
N THR A 271 16.21 5.94 -28.09
CA THR A 271 16.73 5.52 -29.41
C THR A 271 15.78 4.55 -30.09
N GLN A 272 15.25 4.90 -31.27
CA GLN A 272 14.48 3.96 -32.11
C GLN A 272 15.36 2.94 -32.86
N SER A 273 16.66 2.85 -32.55
CA SER A 273 17.56 1.87 -33.16
C SER A 273 17.16 0.46 -32.73
N PRO A 274 17.23 -0.55 -33.63
CA PRO A 274 16.85 -1.91 -33.30
C PRO A 274 17.67 -2.40 -32.11
N ILE A 275 16.97 -2.73 -31.02
CA ILE A 275 17.57 -3.38 -29.86
C ILE A 275 18.18 -4.69 -30.37
N HIS A 276 19.45 -4.96 -30.04
CA HIS A 276 20.08 -6.23 -30.42
C HIS A 276 19.20 -7.38 -29.93
N ALA A 277 18.85 -8.29 -30.83
CA ALA A 277 18.00 -9.42 -30.50
C ALA A 277 18.61 -10.20 -29.33
N ARG A 278 17.89 -10.27 -28.21
CA ARG A 278 18.26 -11.08 -27.05
C ARG A 278 17.62 -12.45 -27.18
N ASN A 279 18.34 -13.50 -26.79
CA ASN A 279 17.70 -14.80 -26.60
C ASN A 279 16.73 -14.74 -25.41
N GLY A 280 15.74 -15.65 -25.37
CA GLY A 280 14.69 -15.62 -24.35
C GLY A 280 15.21 -15.68 -22.91
N GLY A 281 16.36 -16.31 -22.67
CA GLY A 281 16.99 -16.36 -21.34
C GLY A 281 17.48 -14.99 -20.86
N TYR A 282 18.08 -14.19 -21.76
CA TYR A 282 18.48 -12.82 -21.42
C TYR A 282 17.30 -11.89 -21.19
N SER A 283 16.20 -12.05 -21.93
CA SER A 283 14.98 -11.27 -21.72
C SER A 283 14.30 -11.64 -20.40
N PHE A 284 14.26 -12.93 -20.05
CA PHE A 284 13.80 -13.39 -18.75
C PHE A 284 14.62 -12.77 -17.60
N MET A 285 15.96 -12.82 -17.69
CA MET A 285 16.81 -12.19 -16.67
C MET A 285 16.60 -10.69 -16.56
N ALA A 286 16.34 -9.99 -17.67
CA ALA A 286 16.04 -8.56 -17.66
C ALA A 286 14.71 -8.26 -16.94
N ALA A 287 13.65 -9.02 -17.24
CA ALA A 287 12.37 -8.87 -16.56
C ALA A 287 12.49 -9.15 -15.06
N VAL A 288 13.13 -10.26 -14.67
CA VAL A 288 13.36 -10.61 -13.26
C VAL A 288 14.20 -9.54 -12.54
N ALA A 289 15.22 -9.00 -13.20
CA ALA A 289 16.02 -7.91 -12.64
C ALA A 289 15.14 -6.68 -12.32
N ILE A 290 14.22 -6.31 -13.22
CA ILE A 290 13.28 -5.20 -12.96
C ILE A 290 12.39 -5.50 -11.76
N LEU A 291 11.79 -6.70 -11.71
CA LEU A 291 10.93 -7.12 -10.60
C LEU A 291 11.63 -7.07 -9.24
N ILE A 292 12.86 -7.59 -9.17
CA ILE A 292 13.64 -7.61 -7.93
C ILE A 292 14.08 -6.20 -7.53
N ILE A 293 14.69 -5.45 -8.45
CA ILE A 293 15.29 -4.14 -8.15
C ILE A 293 14.22 -3.13 -7.74
N GLN A 294 13.11 -3.03 -8.47
CA GLN A 294 12.03 -2.10 -8.14
C GLN A 294 11.45 -2.37 -6.75
N THR A 295 11.19 -3.65 -6.44
CA THR A 295 10.64 -4.05 -5.14
C THR A 295 11.64 -3.76 -4.01
N ALA A 296 12.90 -4.16 -4.18
CA ALA A 296 13.95 -3.98 -3.17
C ALA A 296 14.25 -2.50 -2.90
N VAL A 297 14.39 -1.69 -3.95
CA VAL A 297 14.65 -0.25 -3.85
C VAL A 297 13.47 0.46 -3.18
N SER A 298 12.24 0.11 -3.54
CA SER A 298 11.05 0.75 -2.94
C SER A 298 10.88 0.41 -1.46
N LEU A 299 11.12 -0.84 -1.06
CA LEU A 299 11.13 -1.26 0.36
C LEU A 299 12.28 -0.59 1.14
N GLY A 300 13.49 -0.55 0.57
CA GLY A 300 14.63 0.12 1.18
C GLY A 300 14.40 1.62 1.33
N ALA A 301 13.81 2.27 0.32
CA ALA A 301 13.44 3.67 0.34
C ALA A 301 12.41 3.98 1.42
N LEU A 302 11.36 3.15 1.55
CA LEU A 302 10.35 3.27 2.60
C LEU A 302 10.99 3.27 3.99
N LYS A 303 11.85 2.28 4.30
CA LYS A 303 12.55 2.22 5.59
C LYS A 303 13.49 3.41 5.80
N THR A 304 14.21 3.81 4.76
CA THR A 304 15.13 4.96 4.83
C THR A 304 14.37 6.26 5.12
N GLY A 305 13.19 6.44 4.52
CA GLY A 305 12.30 7.57 4.81
C GLY A 305 11.87 7.61 6.27
N ALA A 306 11.46 6.46 6.82
CA ALA A 306 11.10 6.33 8.23
C ALA A 306 12.28 6.67 9.16
N HIS A 307 13.48 6.14 8.87
CA HIS A 307 14.69 6.49 9.64
C HIS A 307 15.02 7.97 9.59
N LEU A 308 14.84 8.63 8.44
CA LEU A 308 15.04 10.07 8.34
C LEU A 308 14.01 10.84 9.16
N ALA A 309 12.74 10.44 9.14
CA ALA A 309 11.71 11.07 9.97
C ALA A 309 12.06 10.99 11.46
N ALA A 310 12.48 9.81 11.95
CA ALA A 310 12.95 9.65 13.33
C ALA A 310 14.19 10.52 13.63
N ALA A 311 15.13 10.63 12.70
CA ALA A 311 16.35 11.43 12.89
C ALA A 311 16.08 12.94 12.93
N VAL A 312 15.11 13.43 12.17
CA VAL A 312 14.76 14.85 12.08
C VAL A 312 13.64 15.24 13.05
N GLU A 313 13.05 14.28 13.77
CA GLU A 313 12.03 14.50 14.81
C GLU A 313 12.39 15.63 15.80
N PRO A 314 13.63 15.77 16.29
CA PRO A 314 13.99 16.85 17.22
C PRO A 314 13.93 18.26 16.62
N ILE A 315 13.94 18.38 15.28
CA ILE A 315 14.09 19.65 14.55
C ILE A 315 12.73 20.21 14.14
N PHE A 316 11.71 19.37 13.91
CA PHE A 316 10.42 19.83 13.39
C PHE A 316 9.53 20.46 14.47
N PRO A 317 9.07 21.72 14.28
CA PRO A 317 8.01 22.29 15.08
C PRO A 317 6.66 21.64 14.75
N SER A 318 5.78 21.54 15.73
CA SER A 318 4.41 21.06 15.53
C SER A 318 3.54 22.11 14.82
N LEU A 319 2.63 21.67 13.97
CA LEU A 319 1.62 22.55 13.38
C LEU A 319 0.39 22.70 14.30
N PRO A 320 -0.07 23.94 14.60
CA PRO A 320 -1.28 24.14 15.39
C PRO A 320 -2.55 23.69 14.65
N ALA A 321 -3.43 22.92 15.32
CA ALA A 321 -4.71 22.44 14.75
C ALA A 321 -5.57 23.58 14.20
N THR A 322 -5.63 24.69 14.92
CA THR A 322 -6.41 25.88 14.53
C THR A 322 -5.88 26.48 13.23
N PHE A 323 -4.58 26.43 12.99
CA PHE A 323 -3.99 26.91 11.74
C PHE A 323 -4.36 26.00 10.56
N LEU A 324 -4.32 24.69 10.78
CA LEU A 324 -4.70 23.70 9.77
C LEU A 324 -6.16 23.89 9.32
N HIS A 325 -7.10 23.88 10.26
CA HIS A 325 -8.53 23.95 9.94
C HIS A 325 -8.99 25.32 9.45
N ARG A 326 -8.38 26.41 9.96
CA ARG A 326 -8.80 27.78 9.60
C ARG A 326 -8.22 28.26 8.28
N PHE A 327 -7.01 27.82 7.91
CA PHE A 327 -6.28 28.35 6.75
C PHE A 327 -5.93 27.28 5.72
N ILE A 328 -5.47 26.11 6.13
CA ILE A 328 -5.00 25.07 5.21
C ILE A 328 -6.18 24.31 4.58
N ASP A 329 -7.19 23.93 5.36
CA ASP A 329 -8.35 23.21 4.84
C ASP A 329 -9.13 24.01 3.78
N PRO A 330 -9.47 25.31 3.98
CA PRO A 330 -10.13 26.10 2.94
C PRO A 330 -9.27 26.29 1.69
N LEU A 331 -7.94 26.30 1.81
CA LEU A 331 -7.02 26.45 0.68
C LEU A 331 -7.02 25.22 -0.24
N SER A 332 -7.38 24.05 0.29
CA SER A 332 -7.48 22.81 -0.49
C SER A 332 -8.43 22.93 -1.67
N ILE A 333 -9.54 23.66 -1.50
CA ILE A 333 -10.62 23.78 -2.48
C ILE A 333 -10.17 24.52 -3.74
N PRO A 334 -9.70 25.79 -3.67
CA PRO A 334 -9.23 26.50 -4.85
C PRO A 334 -7.98 25.84 -5.45
N LEU A 335 -7.12 25.21 -4.64
CA LEU A 335 -5.95 24.50 -5.17
C LEU A 335 -6.35 23.24 -5.94
N GLY A 336 -7.14 22.34 -5.35
CA GLY A 336 -7.55 21.09 -5.99
C GLY A 336 -8.39 21.33 -7.23
N TRP A 337 -9.56 21.93 -7.06
CA TRP A 337 -10.51 22.14 -8.15
C TRP A 337 -10.03 23.19 -9.14
N GLY A 338 -9.36 24.25 -8.67
CA GLY A 338 -8.80 25.27 -9.55
C GLY A 338 -7.65 24.74 -10.41
N CYS A 339 -6.71 23.98 -9.85
CA CYS A 339 -5.64 23.36 -10.65
C CYS A 339 -6.19 22.30 -11.61
N TRP A 340 -7.19 21.51 -11.19
CA TRP A 340 -7.79 20.51 -12.09
C TRP A 340 -8.55 21.17 -13.24
N LEU A 341 -9.34 22.20 -12.97
CA LEU A 341 -9.98 23.01 -14.00
C LEU A 341 -8.95 23.70 -14.91
N GLY A 342 -7.84 24.18 -14.32
CA GLY A 342 -6.69 24.70 -15.07
C GLY A 342 -6.09 23.66 -16.02
N ALA A 343 -5.94 22.41 -15.59
CA ALA A 343 -5.46 21.32 -16.44
C ALA A 343 -6.43 21.02 -17.60
N VAL A 344 -7.75 21.11 -17.36
CA VAL A 344 -8.77 21.00 -18.41
C VAL A 344 -8.62 22.13 -19.42
N PHE A 345 -8.51 23.39 -18.96
CA PHE A 345 -8.32 24.52 -19.86
C PHE A 345 -7.01 24.46 -20.64
N LEU A 346 -5.90 24.04 -20.02
CA LEU A 346 -4.63 23.80 -20.72
C LEU A 346 -4.71 22.66 -21.73
N THR A 347 -5.60 21.68 -21.53
CA THR A 347 -5.83 20.61 -22.51
C THR A 347 -6.65 21.10 -23.70
N ILE A 348 -7.63 21.97 -23.48
CA ILE A 348 -8.44 22.59 -24.54
C ILE A 348 -7.58 23.58 -25.34
N TRP A 349 -6.88 24.47 -24.64
CA TRP A 349 -6.02 25.53 -25.20
C TRP A 349 -4.55 25.35 -24.77
N PRO A 350 -3.83 24.36 -25.32
CA PRO A 350 -2.44 24.11 -24.95
C PRO A 350 -1.51 25.16 -25.57
N PRO A 351 -0.39 25.49 -24.90
CA PRO A 351 0.65 26.34 -25.48
C PRO A 351 1.28 25.75 -26.75
N SER A 352 1.44 24.42 -26.80
CA SER A 352 1.81 23.68 -28.00
C SER A 352 1.12 22.32 -28.03
N ASP A 353 0.88 21.77 -29.22
CA ASP A 353 0.07 20.55 -29.38
C ASP A 353 0.64 19.33 -28.62
N ASP A 354 1.95 19.27 -28.44
CA ASP A 354 2.64 18.20 -27.71
C ASP A 354 2.30 18.15 -26.22
N TRP A 355 1.82 19.24 -25.64
CA TRP A 355 1.44 19.28 -24.22
C TRP A 355 0.28 18.34 -23.93
N ARG A 356 -0.64 18.17 -24.89
CA ARG A 356 -1.75 17.23 -24.75
C ARG A 356 -1.26 15.82 -24.51
N TYR A 357 -0.34 15.36 -25.36
CA TYR A 357 0.24 14.02 -25.29
C TYR A 357 1.15 13.86 -24.07
N ARG A 358 2.02 14.84 -23.80
CA ARG A 358 3.07 14.71 -22.78
C ARG A 358 2.58 14.88 -21.35
N VAL A 359 1.61 15.77 -21.11
CA VAL A 359 1.29 16.21 -19.74
C VAL A 359 -0.20 16.45 -19.50
N THR A 360 -0.87 17.28 -20.31
CA THR A 360 -2.14 17.87 -19.88
C THR A 360 -3.28 16.84 -19.80
N PHE A 361 -3.37 15.88 -20.73
CA PHE A 361 -4.36 14.80 -20.59
C PHE A 361 -4.05 13.91 -19.39
N ALA A 362 -2.77 13.62 -19.10
CA ALA A 362 -2.41 12.88 -17.89
C ALA A 362 -2.88 13.61 -16.62
N LEU A 363 -2.76 14.94 -16.58
CA LEU A 363 -3.27 15.75 -15.47
C LEU A 363 -4.80 15.76 -15.38
N VAL A 364 -5.51 15.76 -16.50
CA VAL A 364 -6.99 15.67 -16.49
C VAL A 364 -7.44 14.33 -15.92
N PHE A 365 -6.76 13.24 -16.27
CA PHE A 365 -7.11 11.88 -15.88
C PHE A 365 -6.51 11.40 -14.54
N ALA A 366 -5.53 12.12 -13.99
CA ALA A 366 -4.90 11.78 -12.72
C ALA A 366 -5.88 11.78 -11.52
N PRO A 367 -6.71 12.83 -11.30
CA PRO A 367 -7.61 12.84 -10.15
C PRO A 367 -8.66 11.73 -10.14
N PRO A 368 -9.34 11.40 -11.25
CA PRO A 368 -10.23 10.23 -11.30
C PRO A 368 -9.53 8.93 -10.89
N GLY A 369 -8.29 8.70 -11.35
CA GLY A 369 -7.53 7.49 -10.98
C GLY A 369 -7.19 7.46 -9.49
N ALA A 370 -6.73 8.58 -8.93
CA ALA A 370 -6.44 8.70 -7.51
C ALA A 370 -7.69 8.51 -6.62
N LEU A 371 -8.85 9.02 -7.05
CA LEU A 371 -10.12 8.84 -6.36
C LEU A 371 -10.57 7.37 -6.37
N VAL A 372 -10.51 6.70 -7.52
CA VAL A 372 -10.80 5.25 -7.61
C VAL A 372 -9.92 4.49 -6.64
N ARG A 373 -8.61 4.77 -6.62
CA ARG A 373 -7.68 4.16 -5.68
C ARG A 373 -8.07 4.42 -4.23
N PHE A 374 -8.30 5.68 -3.86
CA PHE A 374 -8.63 6.07 -2.50
C PHE A 374 -9.88 5.36 -1.98
N TYR A 375 -10.99 5.42 -2.72
CA TYR A 375 -12.24 4.82 -2.27
C TYR A 375 -12.17 3.29 -2.25
N LEU A 376 -11.55 2.66 -3.25
CA LEU A 376 -11.48 1.20 -3.28
C LEU A 376 -10.57 0.64 -2.19
N SER A 377 -9.43 1.29 -1.93
CA SER A 377 -8.57 0.96 -0.78
C SER A 377 -9.29 1.21 0.55
N LYS A 378 -9.99 2.35 0.70
CA LYS A 378 -10.78 2.65 1.91
C LYS A 378 -11.79 1.55 2.23
N HIS A 379 -12.56 1.09 1.25
CA HIS A 379 -13.65 0.15 1.49
C HIS A 379 -13.24 -1.33 1.51
N LEU A 380 -12.15 -1.71 0.83
CA LEU A 380 -11.79 -3.12 0.63
C LEU A 380 -10.52 -3.57 1.37
N ASN A 381 -9.59 -2.68 1.72
CA ASN A 381 -8.33 -3.13 2.37
C ASN A 381 -8.58 -3.74 3.74
N ALA A 382 -9.50 -3.16 4.53
CA ALA A 382 -9.82 -3.67 5.86
C ALA A 382 -10.64 -4.98 5.85
N ARG A 383 -11.25 -5.34 4.71
CA ARG A 383 -12.07 -6.56 4.61
C ARG A 383 -11.27 -7.83 4.85
N ILE A 384 -10.00 -7.85 4.45
CA ILE A 384 -9.09 -8.99 4.65
C ILE A 384 -7.77 -8.44 5.18
N PRO A 385 -7.56 -8.37 6.51
CA PRO A 385 -6.35 -7.78 7.09
C PRO A 385 -5.04 -8.46 6.67
N ALA A 386 -5.10 -9.74 6.27
CA ALA A 386 -3.97 -10.49 5.75
C ALA A 386 -3.66 -10.22 4.27
N PHE A 387 -4.58 -9.57 3.54
CA PHE A 387 -4.48 -9.34 2.10
C PHE A 387 -5.18 -8.03 1.73
N PRO A 388 -4.44 -6.90 1.60
CA PRO A 388 -4.99 -5.60 1.23
C PRO A 388 -5.69 -5.63 -0.15
N LEU A 389 -6.98 -5.97 -0.12
CA LEU A 389 -7.73 -6.35 -1.32
C LEU A 389 -7.98 -5.16 -2.24
N GLY A 390 -8.22 -3.98 -1.69
CA GLY A 390 -8.41 -2.75 -2.46
C GLY A 390 -7.15 -2.39 -3.25
N THR A 391 -6.00 -2.35 -2.59
CA THR A 391 -4.70 -2.05 -3.24
C THR A 391 -4.34 -3.10 -4.29
N PHE A 392 -4.61 -4.38 -4.03
CA PHE A 392 -4.47 -5.43 -5.04
C PHE A 392 -5.34 -5.15 -6.27
N ILE A 393 -6.65 -4.93 -6.08
CA ILE A 393 -7.60 -4.74 -7.18
C ILE A 393 -7.23 -3.53 -8.02
N VAL A 394 -6.92 -2.37 -7.41
CA VAL A 394 -6.59 -1.15 -8.16
C VAL A 394 -5.31 -1.31 -8.96
N ASN A 395 -4.30 -2.02 -8.41
CA ASN A 395 -3.05 -2.30 -9.12
C ASN A 395 -3.27 -3.22 -10.33
N ILE A 396 -4.05 -4.30 -10.18
CA ILE A 396 -4.38 -5.18 -11.31
C ILE A 396 -5.23 -4.45 -12.34
N PHE A 397 -6.29 -3.76 -11.91
CA PHE A 397 -7.22 -3.04 -12.77
C PHE A 397 -6.51 -1.96 -13.60
N GLY A 398 -5.70 -1.12 -12.97
CA GLY A 398 -4.95 -0.09 -13.68
C GLY A 398 -3.92 -0.68 -14.65
N THR A 399 -3.25 -1.78 -14.28
CA THR A 399 -2.30 -2.48 -15.17
C THR A 399 -3.00 -3.05 -16.42
N VAL A 400 -4.17 -3.66 -16.25
CA VAL A 400 -4.98 -4.18 -17.38
C VAL A 400 -5.40 -3.06 -18.33
N ILE A 401 -5.91 -1.94 -17.80
CA ILE A 401 -6.32 -0.79 -18.63
C ILE A 401 -5.12 -0.18 -19.33
N GLU A 402 -3.97 -0.10 -18.67
CA GLU A 402 -2.73 0.38 -19.27
C GLU A 402 -2.33 -0.50 -20.46
N GLY A 403 -2.27 -1.82 -20.29
CA GLY A 403 -1.97 -2.76 -21.38
C GLY A 403 -2.93 -2.66 -22.55
N MET A 404 -4.25 -2.61 -22.28
CA MET A 404 -5.25 -2.43 -23.32
C MET A 404 -5.10 -1.10 -24.07
N SER A 405 -4.79 -0.02 -23.35
CA SER A 405 -4.58 1.30 -23.94
C SER A 405 -3.34 1.31 -24.82
N MET A 406 -2.24 0.70 -24.38
CA MET A 406 -1.02 0.56 -25.17
C MET A 406 -1.23 -0.29 -26.42
N ASP A 407 -1.99 -1.37 -26.33
CA ASP A 407 -2.36 -2.18 -27.51
C ASP A 407 -3.17 -1.37 -28.51
N LEU A 408 -4.13 -0.56 -28.05
CA LEU A 408 -4.90 0.32 -28.92
C LEU A 408 -4.02 1.37 -29.61
N GLN A 409 -2.99 1.87 -28.93
CA GLN A 409 -2.01 2.82 -29.51
C GLN A 409 -1.11 2.20 -30.59
N HIS A 410 -0.92 0.88 -30.56
CA HIS A 410 -0.06 0.14 -31.48
C HIS A 410 -0.82 -0.67 -32.54
N SER A 411 -2.12 -0.94 -32.36
CA SER A 411 -2.89 -1.77 -33.28
C SER A 411 -3.19 -1.05 -34.61
N SER A 412 -2.77 -1.65 -35.74
CA SER A 412 -3.03 -1.14 -37.09
C SER A 412 -4.47 -1.37 -37.58
N THR A 413 -5.23 -2.22 -36.90
CA THR A 413 -6.57 -2.67 -37.32
C THR A 413 -7.68 -1.80 -36.74
N ILE A 414 -7.47 -1.19 -35.57
CA ILE A 414 -8.49 -0.43 -34.84
C ILE A 414 -8.24 1.08 -34.98
N MET A 415 -6.97 1.50 -34.97
CA MET A 415 -6.60 2.90 -35.17
C MET A 415 -6.01 3.11 -36.57
N ALA A 416 -6.59 4.03 -37.34
CA ALA A 416 -5.95 4.54 -38.55
C ALA A 416 -4.60 5.17 -38.20
N LYS A 417 -3.63 5.17 -39.12
CA LYS A 417 -2.33 5.86 -38.90
C LYS A 417 -2.58 7.36 -38.73
N VAL A 418 -2.69 7.83 -37.49
CA VAL A 418 -2.89 9.24 -37.19
C VAL A 418 -1.52 9.92 -37.16
N THR A 419 -1.23 10.72 -38.18
CA THR A 419 -0.01 11.55 -38.25
C THR A 419 -0.42 13.03 -38.23
N GLY A 420 0.28 13.86 -37.45
CA GLY A 420 0.00 15.29 -37.31
C GLY A 420 -1.14 15.64 -36.34
N SER A 421 -1.57 16.91 -36.36
CA SER A 421 -2.46 17.61 -35.40
C SER A 421 -3.83 16.97 -35.09
N ASN A 422 -4.16 15.83 -35.70
CA ASN A 422 -5.34 15.01 -35.41
C ASN A 422 -5.07 13.92 -34.35
N ALA A 423 -3.92 13.94 -33.66
CA ALA A 423 -3.48 12.96 -32.67
C ALA A 423 -4.21 13.00 -31.30
N VAL A 424 -5.38 13.65 -31.21
CA VAL A 424 -6.17 13.72 -29.97
C VAL A 424 -6.50 12.32 -29.40
N PRO A 425 -6.91 11.31 -30.19
CA PRO A 425 -7.17 9.98 -29.65
C PRO A 425 -5.94 9.31 -29.03
N CYS A 426 -4.76 9.48 -29.64
CA CYS A 426 -3.49 9.02 -29.08
C CYS A 426 -3.16 9.76 -27.79
N ALA A 427 -3.32 11.08 -27.77
CA ALA A 427 -3.07 11.90 -26.59
C ALA A 427 -4.02 11.58 -25.43
N VAL A 428 -5.28 11.22 -25.73
CA VAL A 428 -6.25 10.74 -24.73
C VAL A 428 -5.83 9.38 -24.17
N LEU A 429 -5.50 8.41 -25.03
CA LEU A 429 -5.01 7.10 -24.58
C LEU A 429 -3.74 7.23 -23.74
N GLU A 430 -2.84 8.13 -24.14
CA GLU A 430 -1.64 8.42 -23.36
C GLU A 430 -1.97 9.06 -22.01
N GLY A 431 -2.95 9.96 -21.97
CA GLY A 431 -3.48 10.49 -20.71
C GLY A 431 -4.12 9.44 -19.82
N VAL A 432 -4.76 8.42 -20.39
CA VAL A 432 -5.28 7.28 -19.62
C VAL A 432 -4.14 6.46 -19.03
N VAL A 433 -3.12 6.13 -19.82
CA VAL A 433 -1.92 5.39 -19.36
C VAL A 433 -1.17 6.18 -18.29
N LEU A 434 -0.71 7.38 -18.64
CA LEU A 434 0.16 8.19 -17.79
C LEU A 434 -0.59 8.86 -16.64
N GLY A 435 -1.87 9.18 -16.78
CA GLY A 435 -2.69 9.86 -15.78
C GLY A 435 -3.53 8.88 -14.96
N PHE A 436 -4.55 8.30 -15.58
CA PHE A 436 -5.51 7.45 -14.89
C PHE A 436 -4.88 6.18 -14.30
N CYS A 437 -4.25 5.33 -15.13
CA CYS A 437 -3.64 4.08 -14.67
C CYS A 437 -2.45 4.36 -13.74
N GLY A 438 -1.63 5.35 -14.10
CA GLY A 438 -0.53 5.82 -13.27
C GLY A 438 -0.94 6.27 -11.86
N CYS A 439 -2.13 6.88 -11.69
CA CYS A 439 -2.64 7.31 -10.38
C CYS A 439 -3.55 6.30 -9.68
N THR A 440 -4.17 5.39 -10.44
CA THR A 440 -5.00 4.30 -9.91
C THR A 440 -4.12 3.25 -9.25
N THR A 441 -2.94 3.00 -9.81
CA THR A 441 -1.97 2.06 -9.26
C THR A 441 -0.96 2.75 -8.35
N THR A 442 -0.30 2.00 -7.47
CA THR A 442 0.68 2.56 -6.52
C THR A 442 1.70 1.51 -6.08
N VAL A 443 2.97 1.90 -6.02
CA VAL A 443 4.04 1.10 -5.42
C VAL A 443 4.24 1.48 -3.96
N SER A 444 4.16 2.77 -3.61
CA SER A 444 4.44 3.23 -2.25
C SER A 444 3.50 2.59 -1.23
N THR A 445 2.20 2.54 -1.52
CA THR A 445 1.21 1.90 -0.64
C THR A 445 1.41 0.38 -0.60
N TRP A 446 1.68 -0.24 -1.75
CA TRP A 446 1.94 -1.68 -1.84
C TRP A 446 3.14 -2.11 -1.01
N VAL A 447 4.28 -1.39 -1.07
CA VAL A 447 5.46 -1.72 -0.26
C VAL A 447 5.27 -1.39 1.22
N ALA A 448 4.49 -0.35 1.55
CA ALA A 448 4.13 -0.04 2.93
C ALA A 448 3.29 -1.16 3.55
N GLU A 449 2.31 -1.67 2.82
CA GLU A 449 1.51 -2.83 3.21
C GLU A 449 2.37 -4.10 3.34
N LEU A 450 3.29 -4.36 2.41
CA LEU A 450 4.23 -5.48 2.52
C LEU A 450 5.10 -5.40 3.78
N ASN A 451 5.52 -4.20 4.16
CA ASN A 451 6.31 -3.98 5.38
C ASN A 451 5.47 -4.09 6.66
N GLY A 452 4.17 -3.76 6.60
CA GLY A 452 3.25 -3.86 7.74
C GLY A 452 2.68 -5.27 7.98
N LEU A 453 2.58 -6.10 6.94
CA LEU A 453 2.05 -7.46 7.04
C LEU A 453 3.04 -8.44 7.70
N ARG A 454 2.51 -9.46 8.38
CA ARG A 454 3.30 -10.63 8.81
C ARG A 454 3.97 -11.29 7.60
N ARG A 455 5.16 -11.86 7.81
CA ARG A 455 6.00 -12.42 6.74
C ARG A 455 5.26 -13.34 5.77
N ARG A 456 4.46 -14.29 6.29
CA ARG A 456 3.65 -15.21 5.45
C ARG A 456 2.64 -14.46 4.59
N HIS A 457 1.93 -13.49 5.18
CA HIS A 457 0.94 -12.67 4.50
C HIS A 457 1.58 -11.76 3.45
N ALA A 458 2.73 -11.15 3.77
CA ALA A 458 3.49 -10.34 2.84
C ALA A 458 3.89 -11.12 1.58
N TRP A 459 4.35 -12.37 1.72
CA TRP A 459 4.64 -13.24 0.56
C TRP A 459 3.38 -13.65 -0.21
N SER A 460 2.29 -14.00 0.49
CA SER A 460 1.02 -14.36 -0.16
C SER A 460 0.29 -13.18 -0.81
N TYR A 461 0.64 -11.94 -0.45
CA TYR A 461 0.10 -10.73 -1.03
C TYR A 461 0.99 -10.20 -2.16
N GLY A 462 2.28 -10.02 -1.88
CA GLY A 462 3.24 -9.40 -2.79
C GLY A 462 3.50 -10.22 -4.04
N LEU A 463 3.72 -11.53 -3.89
CA LEU A 463 4.05 -12.40 -5.03
C LEU A 463 2.87 -12.51 -6.02
N PRO A 464 1.61 -12.77 -5.59
CA PRO A 464 0.48 -12.76 -6.51
C PRO A 464 0.20 -11.40 -7.15
N SER A 465 0.40 -10.28 -6.42
CA SER A 465 0.24 -8.93 -6.98
C SER A 465 1.08 -8.72 -8.24
N VAL A 466 2.36 -9.09 -8.17
CA VAL A 466 3.29 -8.97 -9.30
C VAL A 466 3.04 -10.03 -10.37
N ALA A 467 2.86 -11.30 -9.96
CA ALA A 467 2.70 -12.41 -10.88
C ALA A 467 1.43 -12.30 -11.73
N ILE A 468 0.29 -11.93 -11.11
CA ILE A 468 -0.99 -11.76 -11.81
C ILE A 468 -0.93 -10.56 -12.74
N ALA A 469 -0.38 -9.42 -12.27
CA ALA A 469 -0.24 -8.24 -13.11
C ALA A 469 0.61 -8.51 -14.36
N LEU A 470 1.77 -9.16 -14.18
CA LEU A 470 2.64 -9.53 -15.29
C LEU A 470 1.96 -10.53 -16.23
N ALA A 471 1.26 -11.53 -15.70
CA ALA A 471 0.52 -12.49 -16.52
C ALA A 471 -0.57 -11.80 -17.36
N CYS A 472 -1.31 -10.86 -16.77
CA CYS A 472 -2.28 -10.04 -17.50
C CYS A 472 -1.59 -9.26 -18.62
N GLN A 473 -0.45 -8.62 -18.35
CA GLN A 473 0.27 -7.86 -19.38
C GLN A 473 0.80 -8.74 -20.51
N VAL A 474 1.30 -9.94 -20.18
CA VAL A 474 1.72 -10.94 -21.16
C VAL A 474 0.56 -11.39 -22.05
N VAL A 475 -0.62 -11.61 -21.46
CA VAL A 475 -1.81 -12.02 -22.24
C VAL A 475 -2.29 -10.87 -23.13
N ILE A 476 -2.34 -9.65 -22.63
CA ILE A 476 -2.85 -8.49 -23.36
C ILE A 476 -1.81 -8.08 -24.41
N MET A 477 -0.71 -7.46 -24.00
CA MET A 477 0.29 -6.92 -24.92
C MET A 477 1.09 -7.99 -25.65
N GLY A 478 1.43 -9.09 -24.97
CA GLY A 478 2.20 -10.18 -25.60
C GLY A 478 1.45 -10.84 -26.74
N SER A 479 0.12 -10.93 -26.66
CA SER A 479 -0.69 -11.46 -27.76
C SER A 479 -0.52 -10.62 -29.03
N MET A 480 -0.48 -9.29 -28.94
CA MET A 480 -0.32 -8.40 -30.09
C MET A 480 1.13 -8.39 -30.59
N ILE A 481 2.10 -8.17 -29.69
CA ILE A 481 3.52 -8.06 -30.03
C ILE A 481 4.04 -9.31 -30.73
N TRP A 482 3.68 -10.50 -30.24
CA TRP A 482 4.21 -11.75 -30.78
C TRP A 482 3.45 -12.31 -31.99
N THR A 483 2.23 -11.85 -32.27
CA THR A 483 1.44 -12.35 -33.41
C THR A 483 1.49 -11.44 -34.63
N ILE A 484 1.32 -10.13 -34.44
CA ILE A 484 1.20 -9.14 -35.53
C ILE A 484 2.50 -8.33 -35.66
N GLY A 485 3.25 -8.18 -34.56
CA GLY A 485 4.31 -7.19 -34.44
C GLY A 485 3.76 -5.83 -34.01
N SER A 486 4.57 -5.03 -33.31
CA SER A 486 4.17 -3.70 -32.83
C SER A 486 4.63 -2.61 -33.81
N ASP A 487 3.67 -1.99 -34.50
CA ASP A 487 3.91 -0.76 -35.27
C ASP A 487 3.50 0.43 -34.41
N GLN A 488 4.45 1.32 -34.09
CA GLN A 488 4.14 2.50 -33.29
C GLN A 488 3.33 3.52 -34.13
N ARG A 489 1.99 3.50 -34.00
CA ARG A 489 1.07 4.38 -34.76
C ARG A 489 0.84 5.71 -34.06
N CYS A 490 0.78 5.70 -32.73
CA CYS A 490 0.86 6.90 -31.90
C CYS A 490 2.34 7.26 -31.67
N SER A 491 2.97 7.89 -32.65
CA SER A 491 4.34 8.42 -32.54
C SER A 491 4.28 9.93 -32.80
N GLN A 492 4.58 10.73 -31.77
CA GLN A 492 4.99 12.11 -32.03
C GLN A 492 6.40 12.05 -32.62
N THR A 493 6.51 12.29 -33.93
CA THR A 493 7.80 12.64 -34.52
C THR A 493 8.20 13.96 -33.87
N ALA A 494 9.18 13.93 -32.97
CA ALA A 494 9.80 15.15 -32.49
C ALA A 494 10.33 15.90 -33.71
N GLN A 495 9.71 17.02 -34.07
CA GLN A 495 10.31 18.00 -34.96
C GLN A 495 11.21 18.93 -34.15
#